data_AF-A0A4Q2RM50-F1
#
_entry.id   AF-A0A4Q2RM50-F1
#
_cell.length_a   1.000
_cell.length_b   1.000
_cell.length_c   1.000
_cell.angle_alpha   90.00
_cell.angle_beta   90.00
_cell.angle_gamma   90.00
#
_symmetry.space_group_name_H-M   'P 1'
#
loop_
_entity.id
_entity.type
_entity.pdbx_description
1 polymer ?
#
loop_
_entity_poly.entity_id
_entity_poly.type
_entity_poly.pdbx_seq_one_letter_code
_entity_poly.pdbx_strand_id
1 'polypeptide(L)'
;MLAGTRDAFYVAADGGEVHRVPWEQVEAADWDRDTDTFRLSEVGRWGEQRPIHTAVLTDPGRLLELVRERVTASIVLQRHVVVAGRRGLRVIARRAPSGSDGVQWIYEYDEGVDPDDPAVREIALSTLEAMRIEVGLP
;
A
#
# COMPACT_ATOMS: atom_id res chain seq x y z
N MET A 1 15.86 -1.67 -13.34
CA MET A 1 15.46 -0.28 -13.75
C MET A 1 14.13 0.04 -13.09
N LEU A 2 13.92 1.27 -12.62
CA LEU A 2 12.65 1.73 -12.05
C LEU A 2 12.04 2.84 -12.91
N ALA A 3 10.73 2.79 -13.10
CA ALA A 3 9.98 3.84 -13.79
C ALA A 3 8.55 3.93 -13.25
N GLY A 4 7.94 5.11 -13.30
CA GLY A 4 6.54 5.31 -12.96
C GLY A 4 5.78 5.95 -14.11
N THR A 5 4.51 5.59 -14.25
CA THR A 5 3.58 6.22 -15.20
C THR A 5 2.35 6.72 -14.46
N ARG A 6 1.34 7.15 -15.23
CA ARG A 6 0.06 7.51 -14.64
C ARG A 6 -0.59 6.34 -13.89
N ASP A 7 -0.41 5.12 -14.37
CA ASP A 7 -1.26 3.99 -13.99
C ASP A 7 -0.54 2.94 -13.15
N ALA A 8 0.80 2.92 -13.19
CA ALA A 8 1.58 1.96 -12.41
C ALA A 8 3.03 2.39 -12.21
N PHE A 9 3.67 1.75 -11.24
CA PHE A 9 5.10 1.64 -11.10
C PHE A 9 5.62 0.40 -11.83
N TYR A 10 6.84 0.47 -12.37
CA TYR A 10 7.46 -0.59 -13.15
C TYR A 10 8.84 -0.90 -12.60
N VAL A 11 9.08 -2.18 -12.35
CA VAL A 11 10.34 -2.72 -11.85
C VAL A 11 10.90 -3.68 -12.89
N ALA A 12 12.03 -3.35 -13.49
CA ALA A 12 12.74 -4.27 -14.37
C ALA A 12 13.78 -5.06 -13.56
N ALA A 13 13.64 -6.39 -13.58
CA ALA A 13 14.59 -7.34 -13.00
C ALA A 13 15.78 -7.59 -13.94
N ASP A 14 16.85 -8.14 -13.37
CA ASP A 14 18.02 -8.58 -14.13
C ASP A 14 17.62 -9.74 -15.06
N GLY A 15 17.59 -9.47 -16.36
CA GLY A 15 17.05 -10.40 -17.37
C GLY A 15 16.00 -9.77 -18.29
N GLY A 16 15.56 -8.53 -18.01
CA GLY A 16 14.67 -7.78 -18.88
C GLY A 16 13.17 -8.03 -18.63
N GLU A 17 12.83 -8.89 -17.67
CA GLU A 17 11.45 -9.02 -17.19
C GLU A 17 11.03 -7.73 -16.48
N VAL A 18 9.88 -7.18 -16.88
CA VAL A 18 9.30 -5.97 -16.29
C VAL A 18 8.08 -6.35 -15.49
N HIS A 19 8.18 -6.16 -14.18
CA HIS A 19 7.07 -6.29 -13.25
C HIS A 19 6.29 -4.98 -13.17
N ARG A 20 4.97 -5.06 -13.34
CA ARG A 20 4.05 -3.91 -13.24
C ARG A 20 3.36 -3.93 -11.89
N VAL A 21 3.53 -2.86 -11.12
CA VAL A 21 2.87 -2.64 -9.82
C VAL A 21 1.84 -1.52 -9.96
N PRO A 22 0.53 -1.82 -10.00
CA PRO A 22 -0.51 -0.80 -9.96
C PRO A 22 -0.39 0.08 -8.69
N TRP A 23 -0.73 1.37 -8.79
CA TRP A 23 -0.57 2.30 -7.65
C TRP A 23 -1.45 1.96 -6.44
N GLU A 24 -2.61 1.35 -6.70
CA GLU A 24 -3.53 0.82 -5.69
C GLU A 24 -3.02 -0.47 -5.03
N GLN A 25 -2.00 -1.11 -5.60
CA GLN A 25 -1.33 -2.30 -5.06
C GLN A 25 0.00 -1.99 -4.35
N VAL A 26 0.41 -0.72 -4.30
CA VAL A 26 1.57 -0.30 -3.50
C VAL A 26 1.16 -0.19 -2.04
N GLU A 27 1.73 -0.97 -1.14
CA GLU A 27 1.48 -0.83 0.31
C GLU A 27 2.19 0.43 0.83
N ALA A 28 3.51 0.47 0.70
CA ALA A 28 4.34 1.59 1.13
C ALA A 28 5.46 1.86 0.13
N ALA A 29 5.98 3.09 0.17
CA ALA A 29 7.19 3.46 -0.55
C ALA A 29 8.02 4.39 0.32
N ASP A 30 9.28 4.01 0.52
CA ASP A 30 10.23 4.68 1.40
C ASP A 30 11.52 4.99 0.65
N TRP A 31 12.18 6.06 1.06
CA TRP A 31 13.51 6.39 0.57
C TRP A 31 14.41 6.78 1.74
N ASP A 32 15.53 6.11 1.84
CA ASP A 32 16.59 6.40 2.78
C ASP A 32 17.61 7.34 2.13
N ARG A 33 17.71 8.55 2.68
CA ARG A 33 18.60 9.62 2.23
C ARG A 33 20.08 9.38 2.49
N ASP A 34 20.41 8.51 3.44
CA ASP A 34 21.80 8.25 3.85
C ASP A 34 22.40 7.13 3.00
N THR A 35 21.56 6.22 2.52
CA THR A 35 21.97 5.08 1.68
C THR A 35 21.50 5.19 0.24
N ASP A 36 20.82 6.29 -0.13
CA ASP A 36 20.14 6.51 -1.40
C ASP A 36 19.21 5.35 -1.82
N THR A 37 18.74 4.56 -0.85
CA THR A 37 17.99 3.33 -1.10
C THR A 37 16.50 3.60 -1.11
N PHE A 38 15.89 3.38 -2.26
CA PHE A 38 14.44 3.34 -2.44
C PHE A 38 13.91 1.93 -2.17
N ARG A 39 12.77 1.86 -1.49
CA ARG A 39 12.02 0.64 -1.21
C ARG A 39 10.56 0.85 -1.58
N LEU A 40 9.97 -0.10 -2.30
CA LEU A 40 8.54 -0.16 -2.54
C LEU A 40 8.03 -1.54 -2.12
N SER A 41 7.06 -1.58 -1.21
CA SER A 41 6.35 -2.81 -0.85
C SER A 41 5.01 -2.88 -1.58
N GLU A 42 4.67 -4.07 -2.05
CA GLU A 42 3.34 -4.36 -2.57
C GLU A 42 2.42 -4.83 -1.45
N VAL A 43 1.12 -4.68 -1.67
CA VAL A 43 0.10 -5.28 -0.81
C VAL A 43 0.32 -6.79 -0.77
N GLY A 44 0.62 -7.30 0.42
CA GLY A 44 0.82 -8.72 0.64
C GLY A 44 -0.49 -9.50 0.67
N ARG A 45 -0.39 -10.81 0.38
CA ARG A 45 -1.42 -11.78 0.75
C ARG A 45 -1.07 -12.40 2.09
N TRP A 46 -2.09 -12.68 2.89
CA TRP A 46 -1.90 -13.36 4.18
C TRP A 46 -1.21 -14.72 3.96
N GLY A 47 -0.14 -14.98 4.72
CA GLY A 47 0.65 -16.21 4.61
C GLY A 47 1.72 -16.20 3.49
N GLU A 48 1.80 -15.14 2.69
CA GLU A 48 2.81 -14.99 1.64
C GLU A 48 3.84 -13.91 2.02
N GLN A 49 5.08 -14.07 1.56
CA GLN A 49 6.09 -13.03 1.70
C GLN A 49 5.68 -11.84 0.83
N ARG A 50 5.61 -10.64 1.42
CA ARG A 50 5.28 -9.42 0.68
C ARG A 50 6.36 -9.14 -0.35
N PRO A 51 6.01 -8.91 -1.63
CA PRO A 51 6.98 -8.44 -2.61
C PRO A 51 7.55 -7.09 -2.19
N ILE A 52 8.87 -6.98 -2.14
CA ILE A 52 9.59 -5.75 -1.84
C ILE A 52 10.60 -5.51 -2.95
N HIS A 53 10.51 -4.32 -3.56
CA HIS A 53 11.41 -3.87 -4.61
C HIS A 53 12.37 -2.85 -4.03
N THR A 54 13.67 -3.04 -4.24
CA THR A 54 14.70 -2.11 -3.74
C THR A 54 15.65 -1.67 -4.84
N ALA A 55 16.08 -0.42 -4.80
CA ALA A 55 17.10 0.10 -5.70
C ALA A 55 17.80 1.32 -5.10
N VAL A 56 19.07 1.51 -5.46
CA VAL A 56 19.80 2.76 -5.19
C VAL A 56 19.46 3.77 -6.28
N LEU A 57 19.08 5.00 -5.89
CA LEU A 57 18.68 6.06 -6.82
C LEU A 57 19.76 7.13 -6.92
N THR A 58 20.30 7.36 -8.12
CA THR A 58 21.31 8.41 -8.35
C THR A 58 20.71 9.81 -8.51
N ASP A 59 19.48 9.91 -9.02
CA ASP A 59 18.71 11.16 -9.12
C ASP A 59 17.26 10.91 -8.69
N PRO A 60 17.00 10.90 -7.36
CA PRO A 60 15.71 10.45 -6.84
C PRO A 60 14.55 11.42 -7.08
N GLY A 61 14.82 12.70 -7.33
CA GLY A 61 13.84 13.79 -7.16
C GLY A 61 12.49 13.55 -7.85
N ARG A 62 12.50 13.41 -9.18
CA ARG A 62 11.26 13.26 -9.96
C ARG A 62 10.54 11.93 -9.70
N LEU A 63 11.30 10.86 -9.47
CA LEU A 63 10.71 9.55 -9.22
C LEU A 63 10.00 9.52 -7.86
N LEU A 64 10.63 10.04 -6.81
CA LEU A 64 10.04 10.11 -5.49
C LEU A 64 8.82 11.02 -5.44
N GLU A 65 8.86 12.16 -6.15
CA GLU A 65 7.72 13.05 -6.29
C GLU A 65 6.53 12.31 -6.94
N LEU A 66 6.77 11.63 -8.06
CA LEU A 66 5.75 10.86 -8.76
C LEU A 66 5.19 9.74 -7.86
N VAL A 67 6.06 8.95 -7.22
CA VAL A 67 5.62 7.86 -6.33
C VAL A 67 4.76 8.41 -5.20
N ARG A 68 5.19 9.48 -4.53
CA ARG A 68 4.41 10.11 -3.46
C ARG A 68 3.06 10.60 -3.96
N GLU A 69 3.03 11.32 -5.07
CA GLU A 69 1.79 11.82 -5.68
C GLU A 69 0.83 10.67 -5.99
N ARG A 70 1.32 9.62 -6.65
CA ARG A 70 0.46 8.53 -7.14
C ARG A 70 0.00 7.57 -6.05
N VAL A 71 0.85 7.27 -5.07
CA VAL A 71 0.45 6.50 -3.89
C VAL A 71 -0.57 7.29 -3.07
N THR A 72 -0.40 8.60 -2.90
CA THR A 72 -1.39 9.43 -2.20
C THR A 72 -2.71 9.48 -2.97
N ALA A 73 -2.66 9.65 -4.30
CA ALA A 73 -3.84 9.73 -5.15
C ALA A 73 -4.61 8.41 -5.25
N SER A 74 -3.98 7.26 -4.96
CA SER A 74 -4.67 5.98 -4.95
C SER A 74 -5.50 5.76 -3.69
N ILE A 75 -5.26 6.50 -2.59
CA ILE A 75 -6.00 6.37 -1.34
C ILE A 75 -7.32 7.15 -1.41
N VAL A 76 -8.44 6.43 -1.29
CA VAL A 76 -9.80 7.00 -1.22
C VAL A 76 -10.13 7.42 0.21
N LEU A 77 -9.88 6.53 1.17
CA LEU A 77 -10.15 6.73 2.59
C LEU A 77 -9.21 5.82 3.39
N GLN A 78 -8.80 6.26 4.58
CA GLN A 78 -8.07 5.41 5.51
C GLN A 78 -8.50 5.69 6.94
N ARG A 79 -8.46 4.66 7.79
CA ARG A 79 -8.77 4.79 9.22
C ARG A 79 -7.89 3.86 10.04
N HIS A 80 -7.23 4.42 11.06
CA HIS A 80 -6.56 3.64 12.10
C HIS A 80 -7.51 3.46 13.29
N VAL A 81 -7.59 2.25 13.81
CA VAL A 81 -8.43 1.89 14.95
C VAL A 81 -7.58 1.16 15.97
N VAL A 82 -7.56 1.69 17.18
CA VAL A 82 -6.80 1.12 18.31
C VAL A 82 -7.51 -0.14 18.81
N VAL A 83 -6.74 -1.22 18.96
CA VAL A 83 -7.21 -2.49 19.54
C VAL A 83 -6.76 -2.61 21.00
N ALA A 84 -5.47 -2.34 21.28
CA ALA A 84 -4.90 -2.50 22.62
C ALA A 84 -3.81 -1.46 22.91
N GLY A 85 -4.03 -0.65 23.94
CA GLY A 85 -3.10 0.42 24.33
C GLY A 85 -3.03 1.49 23.24
N ARG A 86 -1.92 1.53 22.50
CA ARG A 86 -1.72 2.41 21.33
C ARG A 86 -1.64 1.66 20.00
N ARG A 87 -1.67 0.33 20.04
CA ARG A 87 -1.55 -0.52 18.85
C ARG A 87 -2.91 -0.83 18.28
N GLY A 88 -2.99 -0.91 16.97
CA GLY A 88 -4.22 -1.08 16.24
C GLY A 88 -4.04 -1.65 14.86
N LEU A 89 -5.05 -1.43 14.03
CA LEU A 89 -5.01 -1.75 12.62
C LEU A 89 -5.43 -0.54 11.80
N ARG A 90 -4.96 -0.47 10.57
CA ARG A 90 -5.36 0.51 9.57
C ARG A 90 -6.17 -0.18 8.48
N VAL A 91 -7.37 0.31 8.23
CA VAL A 91 -8.18 -0.08 7.07
C VAL A 91 -8.03 1.00 6.02
N ILE A 92 -7.64 0.63 4.81
CA ILE A 92 -7.33 1.55 3.72
C ILE A 92 -8.16 1.17 2.49
N ALA A 93 -8.94 2.11 1.99
CA ALA A 93 -9.62 2.05 0.72
C ALA A 93 -8.71 2.65 -0.36
N ARG A 94 -8.42 1.89 -1.42
CA ARG A 94 -7.65 2.35 -2.57
C ARG A 94 -8.39 2.16 -3.88
N ARG A 95 -8.07 2.98 -4.88
CA ARG A 95 -8.68 2.92 -6.21
C ARG A 95 -7.63 3.20 -7.28
N ALA A 96 -7.72 2.46 -8.39
CA ALA A 96 -6.92 2.72 -9.57
C ALA A 96 -7.12 4.17 -10.08
N PRO A 97 -6.09 4.85 -10.61
CA PRO A 97 -6.23 6.20 -11.17
C PRO A 97 -7.24 6.30 -12.32
N SER A 98 -7.48 5.20 -13.03
CA SER A 98 -8.50 5.08 -14.09
C SER A 98 -9.93 5.04 -13.53
N GLY A 99 -10.10 4.65 -12.27
CA GLY A 99 -11.39 4.32 -11.66
C GLY A 99 -12.00 3.00 -12.13
N SER A 100 -11.30 2.20 -12.95
CA SER A 100 -11.85 1.00 -13.59
C SER A 100 -12.06 -0.20 -12.66
N ASP A 101 -11.22 -0.33 -11.63
CA ASP A 101 -11.09 -1.59 -10.88
C ASP A 101 -11.84 -1.58 -9.54
N GLY A 102 -12.75 -0.62 -9.35
CA GLY A 102 -13.48 -0.43 -8.10
C GLY A 102 -12.57 0.00 -6.95
N VAL A 103 -13.08 -0.10 -5.72
CA VAL A 103 -12.30 0.18 -4.50
C VAL A 103 -11.78 -1.13 -3.92
N GLN A 104 -10.48 -1.17 -3.68
CA GLN A 104 -9.78 -2.25 -2.99
C GLN A 104 -9.60 -1.89 -1.52
N TRP A 105 -9.70 -2.89 -0.65
CA TRP A 105 -9.61 -2.73 0.80
C TRP A 105 -8.40 -3.50 1.33
N ILE A 106 -7.55 -2.79 2.06
CA ILE A 106 -6.29 -3.32 2.60
C ILE A 106 -6.31 -3.13 4.11
N TYR A 107 -5.80 -4.14 4.82
CA TYR A 107 -5.58 -4.11 6.25
C TYR A 107 -4.08 -4.09 6.54
N GLU A 108 -3.66 -3.16 7.38
CA GLU A 108 -2.32 -3.12 7.94
C GLU A 108 -2.44 -3.23 9.46
N TYR A 109 -1.62 -4.09 10.06
CA TYR A 109 -1.64 -4.33 11.50
C TYR A 109 -0.35 -3.79 12.10
N ASP A 110 -0.46 -3.03 13.19
CA ASP A 110 0.70 -2.59 13.94
C ASP A 110 1.46 -3.79 14.50
N GLU A 111 2.77 -3.63 14.74
CA GLU A 111 3.60 -4.69 15.28
C GLU A 111 3.03 -5.23 16.61
N GLY A 112 2.87 -6.56 16.67
CA GLY A 112 2.33 -7.26 17.82
C GLY A 112 0.80 -7.23 17.94
N VAL A 113 0.08 -6.78 16.91
CA VAL A 113 -1.36 -7.05 16.75
C VAL A 113 -1.53 -8.35 15.97
N ASP A 114 -2.21 -9.32 16.58
CA ASP A 114 -2.49 -10.61 15.95
C ASP A 114 -3.78 -10.54 15.13
N PRO A 115 -3.73 -10.60 13.79
CA PRO A 115 -4.93 -10.59 12.96
C PRO A 115 -5.74 -11.89 13.07
N ASP A 116 -5.18 -12.93 13.69
CA ASP A 116 -5.91 -14.16 13.99
C ASP A 116 -6.67 -14.12 15.33
N ASP A 117 -6.52 -13.05 16.12
CA ASP A 117 -7.33 -12.81 17.31
C ASP A 117 -8.79 -12.49 16.91
N PRO A 118 -9.80 -13.21 17.43
CA PRO A 118 -11.20 -12.94 17.14
C PRO A 118 -11.63 -11.48 17.39
N ALA A 119 -11.11 -10.83 18.44
CA ALA A 119 -11.44 -9.45 18.75
C ALA A 119 -10.86 -8.46 17.71
N VAL A 120 -9.64 -8.73 17.22
CA VAL A 120 -9.03 -7.95 16.13
C VAL A 120 -9.83 -8.09 14.85
N ARG A 121 -10.26 -9.32 14.51
CA ARG A 121 -11.09 -9.57 13.32
C ARG A 121 -12.44 -8.85 13.39
N GLU A 122 -13.10 -8.85 14.54
CA GLU A 122 -14.36 -8.15 14.74
C GLU A 122 -14.22 -6.63 14.54
N ILE A 123 -13.15 -6.04 15.09
CA ILE A 123 -12.83 -4.62 14.91
C ILE A 123 -12.53 -4.31 13.45
N ALA A 124 -11.76 -5.16 12.76
CA ALA A 124 -11.42 -4.99 11.35
C ALA A 124 -12.69 -5.02 10.46
N LEU A 125 -13.57 -5.99 10.67
CA LEU A 125 -14.81 -6.15 9.89
C LEU A 125 -15.79 -5.00 10.13
N SER A 126 -16.02 -4.62 11.38
CA SER A 126 -16.91 -3.50 11.71
C SER A 126 -16.37 -2.16 11.16
N THR A 127 -15.06 -1.97 11.19
CA THR A 127 -14.41 -0.79 10.59
C THR A 127 -14.56 -0.79 9.07
N LEU A 128 -14.36 -1.92 8.41
CA LEU A 128 -14.58 -2.07 6.98
C LEU A 128 -16.02 -1.73 6.59
N GLU A 129 -17.01 -2.28 7.29
CA GLU A 129 -18.43 -2.05 7.02
C GLU A 129 -18.78 -0.57 7.16
N ALA A 130 -18.35 0.07 8.24
CA ALA A 130 -18.56 1.50 8.45
C ALA A 130 -17.92 2.36 7.35
N MET A 131 -16.71 2.01 6.91
CA MET A 131 -16.03 2.74 5.84
C MET A 131 -16.66 2.48 4.46
N ARG A 132 -17.17 1.28 4.18
CA ARG A 132 -17.89 0.97 2.94
C ARG A 132 -19.11 1.87 2.76
N ILE A 133 -19.91 1.98 3.82
CA ILE A 133 -21.07 2.89 3.86
C ILE A 133 -20.65 4.33 3.56
N GLU A 134 -19.54 4.80 4.15
CA GLU A 134 -19.02 6.17 3.95
C GLU A 134 -18.61 6.45 2.50
N VAL A 135 -17.97 5.48 1.83
CA VAL A 135 -17.58 5.64 0.42
C VAL A 135 -18.71 5.32 -0.57
N GLY A 136 -19.92 5.02 -0.08
CA GLY A 136 -21.09 4.69 -0.89
C GLY A 136 -21.03 3.32 -1.56
N LEU A 137 -20.28 2.37 -0.97
CA LEU A 137 -20.21 0.98 -1.41
C LEU A 137 -21.01 0.09 -0.44
N PRO A 138 -21.90 -0.79 -0.92
CA PRO A 138 -22.62 -1.74 -0.07
C PRO A 138 -21.72 -2.88 0.44
#